data_AF-M7ZEI0-F1
#
_entry.id   AF-M7ZEI0-F1
#
_cell.length_a   1.000
_cell.length_b   1.000
_cell.length_c   1.000
_cell.angle_alpha   90.00
_cell.angle_beta   90.00
_cell.angle_gamma   90.00
#
_symmetry.space_group_name_H-M   'P 1'
#
loop_
_entity.id
_entity.type
_entity.pdbx_description
1 polymer ?
#
loop_
_entity_poly.entity_id
_entity_poly.type
_entity_poly.pdbx_seq_one_letter_code
_entity_poly.pdbx_strand_id
1 'polypeptide(L)'
;MMHRQAEIEAERIGVGVTPEAQRLFDALSKTLPVHWDKTDIVVMKEVRVCSPYLPENVSGGTSAANERVKKVLDFERKRQHHAVLIILWLIVKGCVAEAN
;
A
#
# COMPACT_ATOMS: atom_id res chain seq x y z
N MET A 1 -16.41 14.28 -21.45
CA MET A 1 -16.48 13.03 -20.63
C MET A 1 -15.54 13.19 -19.44
N MET A 2 -16.00 13.80 -18.33
CA MET A 2 -15.12 14.16 -17.20
C MET A 2 -15.70 13.83 -15.80
N HIS A 3 -16.62 12.85 -15.70
CA HIS A 3 -17.26 12.51 -14.41
C HIS A 3 -17.02 11.08 -13.91
N ARG A 4 -16.48 10.18 -14.75
CA ARG A 4 -16.33 8.77 -14.36
C ARG A 4 -15.08 8.47 -13.51
N GLN A 5 -14.09 9.36 -13.51
CA GLN A 5 -12.84 9.14 -12.77
C GLN A 5 -13.03 9.27 -11.25
N ALA A 6 -13.88 10.19 -10.81
CA ALA A 6 -14.11 10.47 -9.39
C ALA A 6 -14.86 9.34 -8.66
N GLU A 7 -15.79 8.66 -9.34
CA GLU A 7 -16.53 7.53 -8.78
C GLU A 7 -15.60 6.34 -8.50
N ILE A 8 -14.67 6.09 -9.42
CA ILE A 8 -13.66 5.04 -9.28
C ILE A 8 -12.67 5.39 -8.16
N GLU A 9 -12.35 6.68 -7.95
CA GLU A 9 -11.51 7.11 -6.83
C GLU A 9 -12.20 7.01 -5.48
N ALA A 10 -13.50 7.27 -5.40
CA ALA A 10 -14.26 7.17 -4.16
C ALA A 10 -14.35 5.73 -3.63
N GLU A 11 -14.52 4.74 -4.51
CA GLU A 11 -14.53 3.31 -4.13
C GLU A 11 -13.17 2.80 -3.63
N ARG A 12 -12.09 3.56 -3.88
CA ARG A 12 -10.73 3.19 -3.47
C ARG A 12 -10.40 3.67 -2.07
N ILE A 13 -11.12 4.64 -1.52
CA ILE A 13 -10.87 5.16 -0.16
C ILE A 13 -11.53 4.23 0.86
N GLY A 14 -10.71 3.50 1.62
CA GLY A 14 -11.21 2.68 2.72
C GLY A 14 -11.75 3.55 3.85
N VAL A 15 -12.93 3.22 4.37
CA VAL A 15 -13.53 3.92 5.52
C VAL A 15 -12.96 3.34 6.81
N GLY A 16 -12.28 4.15 7.62
CA GLY A 16 -11.66 3.71 8.87
C GLY A 16 -10.40 2.87 8.71
N VAL A 17 -9.77 2.89 7.53
CA VAL A 17 -8.51 2.18 7.27
C VAL A 17 -7.30 3.06 7.60
N THR A 18 -6.17 2.43 7.90
CA THR A 18 -4.93 3.17 8.17
C THR A 18 -4.35 3.76 6.87
N PRO A 19 -3.55 4.84 6.94
CA PRO A 19 -2.85 5.37 5.76
C PRO A 19 -1.90 4.36 5.11
N GLU A 20 -1.42 3.37 5.87
CA GLU A 20 -0.65 2.24 5.35
C GLU A 20 -1.52 1.30 4.51
N ALA A 21 -2.69 0.92 5.03
CA ALA A 21 -3.65 0.08 4.31
C ALA A 21 -4.08 0.72 2.99
N GLN A 22 -4.41 2.02 3.03
CA GLN A 22 -4.80 2.77 1.83
C GLN A 22 -3.71 2.75 0.75
N ARG A 23 -2.45 3.01 1.15
CA ARG A 23 -1.30 2.95 0.23
C ARG A 23 -1.10 1.56 -0.36
N LEU A 24 -1.26 0.52 0.45
CA LEU A 24 -1.13 -0.85 -0.01
C LEU A 24 -2.23 -1.21 -1.02
N PHE A 25 -3.46 -0.84 -0.72
CA PHE A 25 -4.59 -0.98 -1.65
C PHE A 25 -4.30 -0.26 -2.97
N ASP A 26 -3.78 0.96 -2.91
CA ASP A 26 -3.42 1.73 -4.10
C ASP A 26 -2.31 1.10 -4.92
N ALA A 27 -1.34 0.43 -4.28
CA ALA A 27 -0.29 -0.31 -4.97
C ALA A 27 -0.81 -1.59 -5.63
N LEU A 28 -1.63 -2.37 -4.91
CA LEU A 28 -2.17 -3.64 -5.40
C LEU A 28 -3.16 -3.43 -6.55
N SER A 29 -4.05 -2.44 -6.41
CA SER A 29 -5.07 -2.10 -7.41
C SER A 29 -4.51 -1.63 -8.76
N LYS A 30 -3.22 -1.30 -8.86
CA LYS A 30 -2.57 -0.98 -10.14
C LYS A 30 -2.32 -2.20 -11.00
N THR A 31 -2.21 -3.38 -10.38
CA THR A 31 -1.76 -4.60 -11.05
C THR A 31 -2.79 -5.71 -11.00
N LEU A 32 -3.68 -5.70 -10.01
CA LEU A 32 -4.66 -6.76 -9.77
C LEU A 32 -6.03 -6.18 -9.39
N PRO A 33 -7.13 -6.89 -9.67
CA PRO A 33 -8.44 -6.52 -9.16
C PRO A 33 -8.46 -6.69 -7.64
N VAL A 34 -8.74 -5.60 -6.95
CA VAL A 34 -8.83 -5.56 -5.49
C VAL A 34 -10.08 -4.80 -5.05
N HIS A 35 -10.60 -5.14 -3.89
CA HIS A 35 -11.67 -4.41 -3.24
C HIS A 35 -11.47 -4.40 -1.73
N TRP A 36 -12.09 -3.44 -1.07
CA TRP A 36 -12.19 -3.42 0.38
C TRP A 36 -13.22 -4.44 0.84
N ASP A 37 -12.92 -5.15 1.92
CA ASP A 37 -13.91 -5.84 2.73
C ASP A 37 -13.81 -5.30 4.16
N LYS A 38 -14.67 -4.32 4.47
CA LYS A 38 -14.54 -3.46 5.65
C LYS A 38 -13.17 -2.76 5.67
N THR A 39 -12.25 -3.23 6.51
CA THR A 39 -10.88 -2.75 6.60
C THR A 39 -9.88 -3.67 5.92
N ASP A 40 -10.27 -4.89 5.56
CA ASP A 40 -9.38 -5.86 4.93
C ASP A 40 -9.28 -5.60 3.43
N ILE A 41 -8.11 -5.89 2.87
CA ILE A 41 -7.89 -5.80 1.42
C ILE A 41 -8.06 -7.20 0.84
N VAL A 42 -9.00 -7.34 -0.10
CA VAL A 42 -9.22 -8.60 -0.80
C VAL A 42 -8.71 -8.47 -2.22
N VAL A 43 -7.79 -9.35 -2.58
CA VAL A 43 -7.13 -9.41 -3.89
C VAL A 43 -7.64 -10.63 -4.66
N MET A 44 -8.09 -10.40 -5.90
CA MET A 44 -8.64 -11.45 -6.77
C MET A 44 -9.78 -12.27 -6.15
N LYS A 45 -10.49 -11.72 -5.15
CA LYS A 45 -11.55 -12.39 -4.35
C LYS A 45 -11.09 -13.59 -3.51
N GLU A 46 -9.82 -13.97 -3.59
CA GLU A 46 -9.30 -15.19 -2.97
C GLU A 46 -8.27 -14.92 -1.89
N VAL A 47 -7.45 -13.88 -2.05
CA VAL A 47 -6.38 -13.53 -1.12
C VAL A 47 -6.85 -12.37 -0.26
N ARG A 48 -6.69 -12.48 1.06
CA ARG A 48 -7.05 -11.46 2.03
C ARG A 48 -5.81 -10.98 2.76
N VAL A 49 -5.67 -9.66 2.86
CA VAL A 49 -4.66 -8.99 3.66
C VAL A 49 -5.36 -8.26 4.80
N CYS A 50 -5.16 -8.74 6.02
CA CYS A 50 -5.75 -8.16 7.22
C CYS A 50 -4.73 -7.28 7.94
N SER A 51 -5.22 -6.33 8.74
CA SER A 51 -4.39 -5.62 9.73
C SER A 51 -3.60 -6.62 10.60
N PRO A 52 -2.30 -6.40 10.88
CA PRO A 52 -1.45 -5.22 10.61
C PRO A 52 -0.81 -5.14 9.20
N TYR A 53 -1.40 -5.76 8.17
CA TYR A 53 -0.99 -5.70 6.76
C TYR A 53 0.45 -6.16 6.52
N LEU A 54 0.89 -7.17 7.27
CA LEU A 54 2.20 -7.79 7.12
C LEU A 54 2.16 -8.94 6.10
N PRO A 55 3.31 -9.36 5.55
CA PRO A 55 3.40 -10.56 4.71
C PRO A 55 2.89 -11.82 5.42
N GLU A 56 3.02 -11.91 6.74
CA GLU A 56 2.44 -12.99 7.54
C GLU A 56 0.91 -12.92 7.70
N ASN A 57 0.29 -11.75 7.50
CA ASN A 57 -1.16 -11.53 7.55
C ASN A 57 -1.85 -11.67 6.19
N VAL A 58 -1.16 -12.26 5.22
CA VAL A 58 -1.73 -12.62 3.90
C VAL A 58 -2.20 -14.06 3.95
N SER A 59 -3.48 -14.29 3.69
CA SER A 59 -4.11 -15.61 3.76
C SER A 59 -5.12 -15.83 2.62
N GLY A 60 -5.48 -17.09 2.36
CA GLY A 60 -6.42 -17.47 1.30
C GLY A 60 -5.76 -17.62 -0.07
N GLY A 61 -6.54 -18.07 -1.07
CA GLY A 61 -6.10 -18.24 -2.44
C GLY A 61 -4.95 -19.24 -2.66
N THR A 62 -4.40 -19.21 -3.87
CA THR A 62 -3.28 -20.08 -4.26
C THR A 62 -1.94 -19.56 -3.72
N SER A 63 -0.96 -20.45 -3.52
CA SER A 63 0.39 -20.08 -3.09
C SER A 63 1.02 -19.04 -4.01
N ALA A 64 0.81 -19.16 -5.33
CA ALA A 64 1.32 -18.22 -6.32
C ALA A 64 0.71 -16.81 -6.18
N ALA A 65 -0.59 -16.72 -5.86
CA ALA A 65 -1.24 -15.44 -5.62
C ALA A 65 -0.71 -14.79 -4.33
N ASN A 66 -0.57 -15.57 -3.25
CA ASN A 66 0.01 -15.11 -2.00
C ASN A 66 1.43 -14.60 -2.16
N GLU A 67 2.29 -15.32 -2.88
CA GLU A 67 3.66 -14.88 -3.15
C GLU A 67 3.73 -13.55 -3.90
N ARG A 68 2.84 -13.32 -4.88
CA ARG A 68 2.76 -12.05 -5.60
C ARG A 68 2.33 -10.91 -4.68
N VAL A 69 1.30 -11.12 -3.87
CA VAL A 69 0.82 -10.11 -2.89
C VAL A 69 1.92 -9.77 -1.88
N LYS A 70 2.61 -10.79 -1.33
CA LYS A 70 3.76 -10.60 -0.43
C LYS A 70 4.90 -9.81 -1.08
N LYS A 71 5.19 -10.04 -2.36
CA LYS A 71 6.21 -9.25 -3.08
C LYS A 71 5.83 -7.77 -3.21
N VAL A 72 4.56 -7.46 -3.48
CA VAL A 72 4.08 -6.07 -3.57
C VAL A 72 4.18 -5.38 -2.21
N LEU A 73 3.77 -6.07 -1.14
CA LEU A 73 3.93 -5.62 0.26
C LEU A 73 5.39 -5.27 0.59
N ASP A 74 6.31 -6.18 0.27
CA ASP A 74 7.75 -6.01 0.53
C ASP A 74 8.34 -4.82 -0.25
N PHE A 75 7.90 -4.64 -1.50
CA PHE A 75 8.32 -3.53 -2.35
C PHE A 75 7.84 -2.18 -1.82
N GLU A 76 6.56 -2.07 -1.45
CA GLU A 76 6.01 -0.83 -0.88
C GLU A 76 6.66 -0.49 0.45
N ARG A 77 6.95 -1.48 1.31
CA ARG A 77 7.67 -1.26 2.57
C ARG A 77 9.10 -0.75 2.33
N LYS A 78 9.83 -1.37 1.40
CA LYS A 78 11.18 -0.89 1.00
C LYS A 78 11.13 0.52 0.44
N ARG A 79 10.12 0.84 -0.37
CA ARG A 79 9.91 2.18 -0.94
C ARG A 79 9.58 3.22 0.14
N GLN A 80 8.74 2.91 1.12
CA GLN A 80 8.48 3.77 2.27
C GLN A 80 9.77 4.03 3.06
N HIS A 81 10.53 2.99 3.38
CA HIS A 81 11.80 3.14 4.10
C HIS A 81 12.80 4.01 3.33
N HIS A 82 12.92 3.82 2.00
CA HIS A 82 13.80 4.62 1.16
C HIS A 82 13.38 6.09 1.08
N ALA A 83 12.08 6.36 0.91
CA ALA A 83 11.57 7.72 0.87
C ALA A 83 11.81 8.46 2.20
N VAL A 84 11.62 7.78 3.33
CA VAL A 84 11.91 8.32 4.67
C VAL A 84 13.40 8.60 4.83
N LEU A 85 14.28 7.70 4.37
CA LEU A 85 15.73 7.92 4.41
C LEU A 85 16.17 9.10 3.55
N ILE A 86 15.59 9.29 2.36
CA ILE A 86 15.91 10.44 1.50
C ILE A 86 15.45 11.74 2.18
N ILE A 87 14.23 11.78 2.71
CA ILE A 87 13.70 12.95 3.43
C ILE A 87 14.57 13.24 4.66
N LEU A 88 14.89 12.22 5.47
CA LEU A 88 15.75 12.36 6.64
C LEU A 88 17.16 12.82 6.25
N TRP A 89 17.73 12.28 5.17
CA TRP A 89 19.03 12.68 4.65
C TRP A 89 19.04 14.12 4.15
N LEU A 90 17.98 14.59 3.47
CA LEU A 90 17.83 15.99 3.06
C LEU A 90 17.72 16.92 4.28
N ILE A 91 16.94 16.54 5.29
CA ILE A 91 16.82 17.31 6.54
C ILE A 91 18.17 17.39 7.27
N VAL A 92 18.87 16.27 7.42
CA VAL A 92 20.20 16.22 8.07
C VAL A 92 21.25 16.98 7.27
N LYS A 93 21.24 16.89 5.93
CA LYS A 93 22.14 17.68 5.07
C LYS A 93 21.85 19.17 5.14
N GLY A 94 20.60 19.58 5.22
CA GLY A 94 20.21 20.98 5.42
C GLY A 94 20.74 21.53 6.74
N CYS A 95 20.65 20.74 7.81
CA CYS A 95 21.13 21.12 9.15
C CYS A 95 22.66 21.33 9.22
N VAL A 96 23.44 20.64 8.38
CA VAL A 96 24.91 20.83 8.28
C VAL A 96 25.28 22.07 7.46
N ALA A 97 24.41 22.55 6.56
CA ALA A 97 24.68 23.69 5.70
C ALA A 97 24.50 25.07 6.38
N GLU A 98 23.79 25.13 7.51
CA GLU A 98 23.60 26.38 8.29
C GLU A 98 24.65 26.59 9.40
N ALA A 99 25.63 25.69 9.53
CA ALA A 99 26.61 25.69 10.63
C ALA A 99 28.04 26.10 10.23
N ASN A 100 28.28 26.61 9.01
CA ASN A 100 29.62 27.03 8.56
C ASN A 100 29.64 28.36 7.80
#